data_AF-A0AA92TV23-F1
#
_entry.id   AF-A0AA92TV23-F1
#
_cell.length_a   1.000
_cell.length_b   1.000
_cell.length_c   1.000
_cell.angle_alpha   90.00
_cell.angle_beta   90.00
_cell.angle_gamma   90.00
#
_symmetry.space_group_name_H-M   'P 1'
#
loop_
_entity.id
_entity.type
_entity.pdbx_description
1 polymer ?
#
loop_
_entity_poly.entity_id
_entity_poly.type
_entity_poly.pdbx_seq_one_letter_code
_entity_poly.pdbx_strand_id
1 'polypeptide(L)'
;MNIKIQGGGSGTYANTGSCTGVTTYLQHEDLERMKNGQEVQPFFNNSRDYISAQEVTFKIDNNKAKLSRSDAKFYVITVSPSSRELEKMGKTEKEQAEAMRKYVRDDVMQHYAEGFGKGLNKEDIEYYGKIHFERKGADRYDMHAHIIVSRKDRSNTRKLSPKTNHTGKKNCGNVKGGFDRTDFFRFLRHSQIFEQLFVLINTK
;
A
#
# COMPACT_ATOMS: atom_id res chain seq x y z
N MET A 1 5.00 -12.27 6.56
CA MET A 1 4.47 -10.90 6.38
C MET A 1 3.14 -10.68 7.10
N ASN A 2 2.93 -9.47 7.64
CA ASN A 2 1.62 -8.98 8.11
C ASN A 2 1.08 -7.89 7.16
N ILE A 3 -0.22 -7.96 6.82
CA ILE A 3 -0.88 -7.01 5.93
C ILE A 3 -2.21 -6.58 6.54
N LYS A 4 -2.47 -5.28 6.54
CA LYS A 4 -3.71 -4.69 7.07
C LYS A 4 -4.31 -3.72 6.08
N ILE A 5 -5.64 -3.69 5.99
CA ILE A 5 -6.38 -2.68 5.22
C ILE A 5 -7.23 -1.87 6.19
N GLN A 6 -6.90 -0.59 6.32
CA GLN A 6 -7.52 0.37 7.21
C GLN A 6 -8.40 1.37 6.43
N GLY A 7 -9.33 1.98 7.14
CA GLY A 7 -10.30 2.92 6.58
C GLY A 7 -11.68 2.76 7.22
N GLY A 8 -12.33 3.88 7.48
CA GLY A 8 -13.62 3.99 8.17
C GLY A 8 -13.47 4.55 9.59
N GLY A 9 -14.58 4.98 10.20
CA GLY A 9 -14.59 5.53 11.56
C GLY A 9 -13.98 6.94 11.68
N SER A 10 -13.47 7.26 12.87
CA SER A 10 -12.81 8.52 13.24
C SER A 10 -11.29 8.34 13.41
N GLY A 11 -10.55 9.44 13.59
CA GLY A 11 -9.10 9.43 13.81
C GLY A 11 -8.27 9.46 12.51
N THR A 12 -6.98 9.12 12.62
CA THR A 12 -5.98 9.26 11.53
C THR A 12 -6.41 8.61 10.22
N TYR A 13 -7.06 7.44 10.28
CA TYR A 13 -7.48 6.65 9.12
C TYR A 13 -8.96 6.87 8.74
N ALA A 14 -9.62 7.89 9.29
CA ALA A 14 -10.95 8.31 8.86
C ALA A 14 -10.91 8.67 7.38
N ASN A 15 -11.78 8.06 6.58
CA ASN A 15 -11.61 8.06 5.13
C ASN A 15 -12.78 8.63 4.35
N THR A 16 -13.78 9.24 5.00
CA THR A 16 -14.89 9.91 4.30
C THR A 16 -14.54 11.35 3.88
N GLY A 17 -13.52 11.93 4.51
CA GLY A 17 -12.97 13.25 4.21
C GLY A 17 -11.60 13.19 3.54
N SER A 18 -10.81 14.22 3.79
CA SER A 18 -9.45 14.37 3.26
C SER A 18 -8.49 13.31 3.82
N CYS A 19 -7.48 12.90 3.04
CA CYS A 19 -6.39 12.08 3.55
C CYS A 19 -5.32 12.86 4.34
N THR A 20 -5.52 14.17 4.57
CA THR A 20 -4.59 15.03 5.34
C THR A 20 -4.20 14.42 6.68
N GLY A 21 -5.15 13.81 7.41
CA GLY A 21 -4.85 13.16 8.69
C GLY A 21 -3.78 12.07 8.57
N VAL A 22 -3.87 11.23 7.52
CA VAL A 22 -2.86 10.20 7.25
C VAL A 22 -1.56 10.82 6.79
N THR A 23 -1.57 11.77 5.85
CA THR A 23 -0.33 12.36 5.34
C THR A 23 0.43 13.11 6.42
N THR A 24 -0.26 13.83 7.31
CA THR A 24 0.38 14.51 8.46
C THR A 24 0.99 13.51 9.45
N TYR A 25 0.26 12.45 9.79
CA TYR A 25 0.78 11.38 10.64
C TYR A 25 2.06 10.78 10.04
N LEU A 26 2.04 10.49 8.74
CA LEU A 26 3.18 9.92 8.04
C LEU A 26 4.37 10.89 7.93
N GLN A 27 4.14 12.20 7.85
CA GLN A 27 5.20 13.21 7.84
C GLN A 27 5.83 13.45 9.21
N HIS A 28 5.10 13.23 10.31
CA HIS A 28 5.68 13.38 11.65
C HIS A 28 6.86 12.41 11.86
N GLU A 29 6.81 11.21 11.28
CA GLU A 29 7.92 10.24 11.37
C GLU A 29 9.17 10.70 10.59
N ASP A 30 8.98 11.35 9.43
CA ASP A 30 10.11 11.95 8.69
C ASP A 30 10.84 12.99 9.54
N LEU A 31 10.09 13.82 10.26
CA LEU A 31 10.67 14.86 11.12
C LEU A 31 11.53 14.26 12.24
N GLU A 32 11.14 13.12 12.79
CA GLU A 32 11.95 12.41 13.79
C GLU A 32 13.24 11.86 13.19
N ARG A 33 13.19 11.28 11.99
CA ARG A 33 14.40 10.82 11.28
C ARG A 33 15.34 11.97 10.94
N MET A 34 14.81 13.10 10.46
CA MET A 34 15.61 14.29 10.18
C MET A 34 16.31 14.83 11.43
N LYS A 35 15.61 14.88 12.57
CA LYS A 35 16.20 15.28 13.86
C LYS A 35 17.35 14.36 14.28
N ASN A 36 17.28 13.09 13.91
CA ASN A 36 18.31 12.09 14.17
C ASN A 36 19.39 12.01 13.07
N GLY A 37 19.39 12.92 12.08
CA GLY A 37 20.34 12.93 10.96
C GLY A 37 20.18 11.75 9.99
N GLN A 38 19.02 11.08 10.01
CA GLN A 38 18.71 9.94 9.15
C GLN A 38 18.01 10.39 7.87
N GLU A 39 18.21 9.64 6.78
CA GLU A 39 17.54 9.88 5.50
C GLU A 39 16.03 9.62 5.64
N VAL A 40 15.24 10.56 5.11
CA VAL A 40 13.77 10.45 5.01
C VAL A 40 13.38 9.73 3.72
N GLN A 41 12.36 8.89 3.80
CA GLN A 41 11.82 8.24 2.61
C GLN A 41 10.64 9.06 2.07
N PRO A 42 10.76 9.72 0.90
CA PRO A 42 9.65 10.45 0.30
C PRO A 42 8.47 9.51 -0.03
N PHE A 43 7.30 10.10 -0.32
CA PHE A 43 6.22 9.31 -0.92
C PHE A 43 6.61 8.88 -2.34
N PHE A 44 6.13 7.71 -2.74
CA PHE A 44 6.32 7.15 -4.07
C PHE A 44 4.98 6.64 -4.64
N ASN A 45 4.91 6.44 -5.95
CA ASN A 45 3.79 5.75 -6.61
C ASN A 45 4.32 4.77 -7.66
N ASN A 46 3.49 4.36 -8.63
CA ASN A 46 3.90 3.40 -9.67
C ASN A 46 5.14 3.84 -10.48
N SER A 47 5.31 5.14 -10.71
CA SER A 47 6.31 5.67 -11.66
C SER A 47 7.30 6.67 -11.06
N ARG A 48 7.02 7.23 -9.89
CA ARG A 48 7.86 8.25 -9.24
C ARG A 48 8.26 7.81 -7.84
N ASP A 49 9.52 8.05 -7.49
CA ASP A 49 10.09 7.78 -6.17
C ASP A 49 10.03 9.01 -5.25
N TYR A 50 9.74 10.21 -5.78
CA TYR A 50 9.70 11.45 -5.01
C TYR A 50 8.39 12.23 -5.25
N ILE A 51 7.55 12.27 -4.23
CA ILE A 51 6.24 12.92 -4.22
C ILE A 51 6.05 13.62 -2.87
N SER A 52 5.58 14.86 -2.88
CA SER A 52 5.32 15.61 -1.65
C SER A 52 3.99 15.20 -1.03
N ALA A 53 3.86 15.31 0.30
CA ALA A 53 2.59 15.05 0.98
C ALA A 53 1.46 15.95 0.48
N GLN A 54 1.76 17.20 0.11
CA GLN A 54 0.79 18.11 -0.49
C GLN A 54 0.25 17.59 -1.82
N GLU A 55 1.13 17.04 -2.67
CA GLU A 55 0.72 16.42 -3.94
C GLU A 55 -0.15 15.17 -3.69
N VAL A 56 0.24 14.31 -2.74
CA VAL A 56 -0.55 13.13 -2.34
C VAL A 56 -1.96 13.54 -1.91
N THR A 57 -2.06 14.51 -0.99
CA THR A 57 -3.34 15.03 -0.50
C THR A 57 -4.20 15.58 -1.63
N PHE A 58 -3.62 16.44 -2.46
CA PHE A 58 -4.34 17.02 -3.59
C PHE A 58 -4.88 15.95 -4.54
N LYS A 59 -4.07 14.96 -4.89
CA LYS A 59 -4.44 13.93 -5.87
C LYS A 59 -5.51 12.98 -5.34
N ILE A 60 -5.36 12.50 -4.11
CA ILE A 60 -6.35 11.63 -3.47
C ILE A 60 -7.67 12.37 -3.23
N ASP A 61 -7.61 13.60 -2.69
CA ASP A 61 -8.82 14.35 -2.33
C ASP A 61 -9.63 14.80 -3.55
N ASN A 62 -9.01 14.91 -4.72
CA ASN A 62 -9.69 15.26 -5.97
C ASN A 62 -10.12 14.03 -6.80
N ASN A 63 -9.61 12.83 -6.50
CA ASN A 63 -10.04 11.59 -7.16
C ASN A 63 -11.33 10.99 -6.54
N LYS A 64 -12.42 11.78 -6.55
CA LYS A 64 -13.68 11.45 -5.84
C LYS A 64 -14.96 11.59 -6.67
N ALA A 65 -14.88 11.47 -8.00
CA ALA A 65 -16.04 11.65 -8.86
C ALA A 65 -17.15 10.65 -8.51
N LYS A 66 -18.37 11.19 -8.33
CA LYS A 66 -19.58 10.44 -7.95
C LYS A 66 -19.47 9.69 -6.62
N LEU A 67 -18.62 10.18 -5.70
CA LEU A 67 -18.61 9.76 -4.29
C LEU A 67 -19.41 10.77 -3.46
N SER A 68 -20.29 10.26 -2.60
CA SER A 68 -21.05 11.10 -1.67
C SER A 68 -20.17 11.59 -0.50
N ARG A 69 -20.74 12.39 0.42
CA ARG A 69 -20.02 12.82 1.63
C ARG A 69 -19.69 11.65 2.57
N SER A 70 -20.59 10.68 2.70
CA SER A 70 -20.43 9.51 3.57
C SER A 70 -19.64 8.36 2.93
N ASP A 71 -19.41 8.42 1.62
CA ASP A 71 -18.57 7.46 0.93
C ASP A 71 -17.12 7.54 1.42
N ALA A 72 -16.46 6.40 1.66
CA ALA A 72 -15.00 6.35 1.74
C ALA A 72 -14.38 6.99 0.48
N LYS A 73 -13.26 7.70 0.63
CA LYS A 73 -12.49 8.40 -0.41
C LYS A 73 -11.18 7.69 -0.70
N PHE A 74 -10.59 7.10 0.32
CA PHE A 74 -9.37 6.33 0.23
C PHE A 74 -9.37 5.15 1.21
N TYR A 75 -8.37 4.31 1.11
CA TYR A 75 -8.03 3.25 2.05
C TYR A 75 -6.53 3.31 2.32
N VAL A 76 -6.10 2.74 3.44
CA VAL A 76 -4.67 2.60 3.74
C VAL A 76 -4.33 1.13 3.85
N ILE A 77 -3.37 0.67 3.06
CA ILE A 77 -2.81 -0.68 3.16
C ILE A 77 -1.48 -0.56 3.90
N THR A 78 -1.32 -1.31 4.97
CA THR A 78 -0.04 -1.45 5.66
C THR A 78 0.55 -2.80 5.34
N VAL A 79 1.78 -2.80 4.83
CA VAL A 79 2.56 -4.00 4.52
C VAL A 79 3.77 -4.00 5.44
N SER A 80 3.85 -5.01 6.31
CA SER A 80 4.95 -5.19 7.27
C SER A 80 5.61 -6.55 7.01
N PRO A 81 6.70 -6.60 6.25
CA PRO A 81 7.53 -7.80 6.14
C PRO A 81 8.07 -8.22 7.52
N SER A 82 8.26 -9.52 7.69
CA SER A 82 8.97 -10.10 8.85
C SER A 82 10.47 -9.87 8.72
N SER A 83 11.22 -10.01 9.83
CA SER A 83 12.69 -9.89 9.79
C SER A 83 13.35 -10.78 8.72
N ARG A 84 12.88 -12.03 8.57
CA ARG A 84 13.36 -12.96 7.55
C ARG A 84 13.06 -12.51 6.11
N GLU A 85 11.95 -11.82 5.90
CA GLU A 85 11.60 -11.25 4.60
C GLU A 85 12.46 -10.01 4.32
N LEU A 86 12.72 -9.17 5.32
CA LEU A 86 13.61 -8.01 5.20
C LEU A 86 15.06 -8.42 4.87
N GLU A 87 15.58 -9.47 5.50
CA GLU A 87 16.91 -10.04 5.18
C GLU A 87 17.05 -10.44 3.70
N LYS A 88 15.94 -10.88 3.07
CA LYS A 88 15.91 -11.20 1.63
C LYS A 88 15.79 -9.96 0.74
N MET A 89 15.29 -8.85 1.27
CA MET A 89 15.12 -7.59 0.55
C MET A 89 16.43 -6.79 0.44
N GLY A 90 17.44 -7.12 1.25
CA GLY A 90 18.75 -6.45 1.21
C GLY A 90 19.47 -6.50 2.54
N LYS A 91 20.76 -6.14 2.52
CA LYS A 91 21.60 -6.06 3.72
C LYS A 91 21.57 -4.67 4.35
N THR A 92 21.27 -3.64 3.57
CA THR A 92 21.22 -2.24 4.03
C THR A 92 19.79 -1.69 4.04
N GLU A 93 19.52 -0.65 4.86
CA GLU A 93 18.22 0.05 4.85
C GLU A 93 17.84 0.53 3.45
N LYS A 94 18.82 1.01 2.67
CA LYS A 94 18.62 1.50 1.31
C LYS A 94 18.19 0.40 0.34
N GLU A 95 18.94 -0.71 0.30
CA GLU A 95 18.60 -1.87 -0.54
C GLU A 95 17.21 -2.41 -0.22
N GLN A 96 16.91 -2.53 1.08
CA GLN A 96 15.59 -3.00 1.51
C GLN A 96 14.47 -2.03 1.15
N ALA A 97 14.70 -0.71 1.24
CA ALA A 97 13.71 0.28 0.84
C ALA A 97 13.45 0.24 -0.68
N GLU A 98 14.50 0.07 -1.48
CA GLU A 98 14.40 -0.12 -2.94
C GLU A 98 13.61 -1.40 -3.28
N ALA A 99 13.94 -2.52 -2.65
CA ALA A 99 13.24 -3.79 -2.82
C ALA A 99 11.78 -3.71 -2.36
N MET A 100 11.50 -3.02 -1.25
CA MET A 100 10.14 -2.81 -0.75
C MET A 100 9.32 -1.91 -1.69
N ARG A 101 9.90 -0.83 -2.25
CA ARG A 101 9.22 -0.03 -3.29
C ARG A 101 8.85 -0.89 -4.50
N LYS A 102 9.79 -1.71 -4.98
CA LYS A 102 9.55 -2.62 -6.10
C LYS A 102 8.45 -3.64 -5.77
N TYR A 103 8.51 -4.28 -4.60
CA TYR A 103 7.48 -5.21 -4.14
C TYR A 103 6.10 -4.55 -4.06
N VAL A 104 6.02 -3.32 -3.55
CA VAL A 104 4.77 -2.58 -3.50
C VAL A 104 4.22 -2.33 -4.92
N ARG A 105 5.07 -1.93 -5.87
CA ARG A 105 4.66 -1.68 -7.26
C ARG A 105 4.21 -2.96 -7.97
N ASP A 106 5.10 -3.94 -8.01
CA ASP A 106 5.00 -5.07 -8.94
C ASP A 106 4.12 -6.19 -8.40
N ASP A 107 4.07 -6.37 -7.08
CA ASP A 107 3.30 -7.43 -6.45
C ASP A 107 2.06 -6.88 -5.76
N VAL A 108 2.22 -5.98 -4.78
CA VAL A 108 1.10 -5.51 -3.94
C VAL A 108 0.05 -4.80 -4.78
N MET A 109 0.45 -3.79 -5.55
CA MET A 109 -0.51 -2.98 -6.30
C MET A 109 -1.04 -3.66 -7.55
N GLN A 110 -0.26 -4.55 -8.17
CA GLN A 110 -0.74 -5.39 -9.26
C GLN A 110 -1.88 -6.29 -8.79
N HIS A 111 -1.66 -7.06 -7.71
CA HIS A 111 -2.68 -7.96 -7.18
C HIS A 111 -3.85 -7.21 -6.54
N TYR A 112 -3.62 -6.00 -6.02
CA TYR A 112 -4.70 -5.14 -5.57
C TYR A 112 -5.61 -4.75 -6.74
N ALA A 113 -5.05 -4.39 -7.91
CA ALA A 113 -5.83 -4.02 -9.09
C ALA A 113 -6.60 -5.21 -9.66
N GLU A 114 -5.91 -6.34 -9.87
CA GLU A 114 -6.49 -7.57 -10.43
C GLU A 114 -7.55 -8.18 -9.51
N GLY A 115 -7.36 -8.06 -8.20
CA GLY A 115 -8.29 -8.57 -7.18
C GLY A 115 -9.72 -8.02 -7.29
N PHE A 116 -9.94 -6.93 -8.04
CA PHE A 116 -11.27 -6.41 -8.32
C PHE A 116 -12.03 -7.15 -9.42
N GLY A 117 -11.33 -7.91 -10.27
CA GLY A 117 -11.91 -8.61 -11.42
C GLY A 117 -12.46 -7.65 -12.49
N LYS A 118 -11.82 -6.49 -12.68
CA LYS A 118 -12.28 -5.41 -13.58
C LYS A 118 -11.36 -5.15 -14.77
N GLY A 119 -10.39 -6.04 -15.01
CA GLY A 119 -9.36 -5.86 -16.05
C GLY A 119 -8.43 -4.67 -15.76
N LEU A 120 -8.15 -4.40 -14.49
CA LEU A 120 -7.26 -3.33 -14.04
C LEU A 120 -5.88 -3.88 -13.74
N ASN A 121 -4.86 -3.04 -13.91
CA ASN A 121 -3.48 -3.30 -13.49
C ASN A 121 -2.97 -2.23 -12.50
N LYS A 122 -1.73 -2.35 -12.04
CA LYS A 122 -1.13 -1.39 -11.09
C LYS A 122 -1.10 0.05 -11.62
N GLU A 123 -1.01 0.26 -12.93
CA GLU A 123 -1.02 1.59 -13.57
C GLU A 123 -2.38 2.29 -13.43
N ASP A 124 -3.47 1.52 -13.40
CA ASP A 124 -4.82 2.03 -13.25
C ASP A 124 -5.15 2.50 -11.83
N ILE A 125 -4.29 2.21 -10.85
CA ILE A 125 -4.53 2.55 -9.45
C ILE A 125 -3.91 3.91 -9.10
N GLU A 126 -4.72 4.77 -8.49
CA GLU A 126 -4.24 6.00 -7.87
C GLU A 126 -3.82 5.69 -6.43
N TYR A 127 -2.51 5.56 -6.21
CA TYR A 127 -1.95 5.27 -4.90
C TYR A 127 -0.64 6.00 -4.63
N TYR A 128 -0.33 6.12 -3.34
CA TYR A 128 0.89 6.71 -2.83
C TYR A 128 1.41 5.88 -1.65
N GLY A 129 2.59 5.30 -1.80
CA GLY A 129 3.30 4.55 -0.77
C GLY A 129 4.28 5.43 -0.02
N LYS A 130 4.56 5.07 1.23
CA LYS A 130 5.66 5.62 2.03
C LYS A 130 6.25 4.52 2.90
N ILE A 131 7.59 4.43 2.92
CA ILE A 131 8.32 3.43 3.70
C ILE A 131 8.79 4.05 5.00
N HIS A 132 8.49 3.37 6.09
CA HIS A 132 8.78 3.76 7.46
C HIS A 132 9.67 2.72 8.12
N PHE A 133 10.44 3.16 9.11
CA PHE A 133 11.41 2.33 9.82
C PHE A 133 11.26 2.57 11.31
N GLU A 134 10.71 1.59 12.02
CA GLU A 134 10.59 1.64 13.46
C GLU A 134 11.78 0.90 14.10
N ARG A 135 12.52 1.54 15.00
CA ARG A 135 13.56 0.85 15.79
C ARG A 135 12.91 0.10 16.95
N LYS A 136 13.11 -1.22 16.99
CA LYS A 136 12.73 -2.10 18.11
C LYS A 136 13.99 -2.54 18.86
N GLY A 137 14.46 -1.69 19.78
CA GLY A 137 15.63 -1.97 20.63
C GLY A 137 16.97 -1.88 19.88
N ALA A 138 17.99 -2.58 20.39
CA ALA A 138 19.39 -2.39 19.99
C ALA A 138 19.71 -2.83 18.54
N ASP A 139 19.12 -3.95 18.06
CA ASP A 139 19.54 -4.58 16.80
C ASP A 139 18.39 -4.96 15.85
N ARG A 140 17.14 -4.58 16.17
CA ARG A 140 15.97 -4.98 15.39
C ARG A 140 15.23 -3.74 14.90
N TYR A 141 15.03 -3.64 13.59
CA TYR A 141 14.14 -2.63 13.02
C TYR A 141 12.97 -3.30 12.30
N ASP A 142 11.84 -2.63 12.32
CA ASP A 142 10.61 -3.01 11.65
C ASP A 142 10.39 -2.04 10.50
N MET A 143 10.74 -2.47 9.28
CA MET A 143 10.40 -1.73 8.07
C MET A 143 8.98 -2.07 7.66
N HIS A 144 8.18 -1.05 7.37
CA HIS A 144 6.83 -1.24 6.84
C HIS A 144 6.49 -0.15 5.83
N ALA A 145 5.54 -0.43 4.94
CA ALA A 145 5.02 0.55 4.01
C ALA A 145 3.56 0.87 4.33
N HIS A 146 3.24 2.17 4.35
CA HIS A 146 1.87 2.68 4.31
C HIS A 146 1.53 3.07 2.88
N ILE A 147 0.43 2.53 2.36
CA ILE A 147 0.00 2.76 0.98
C ILE A 147 -1.40 3.38 1.03
N ILE A 148 -1.49 4.67 0.73
CA ILE A 148 -2.75 5.39 0.59
C ILE A 148 -3.27 5.10 -0.81
N VAL A 149 -4.45 4.49 -0.91
CA VAL A 149 -5.06 4.11 -2.19
C VAL A 149 -6.41 4.81 -2.33
N SER A 150 -6.63 5.50 -3.44
CA SER A 150 -7.92 6.09 -3.75
C SER A 150 -9.01 5.02 -3.85
N ARG A 151 -10.24 5.34 -3.44
CA ARG A 151 -11.42 4.50 -3.74
C ARG A 151 -11.73 4.48 -5.23
N LYS A 152 -11.19 5.41 -6.00
CA LYS A 152 -11.39 5.50 -7.45
C LYS A 152 -10.14 5.04 -8.18
N ASP A 153 -10.31 4.43 -9.35
CA ASP A 153 -9.18 4.24 -10.26
C ASP A 153 -8.60 5.60 -10.69
N ARG A 154 -7.42 5.59 -11.32
CA ARG A 154 -6.71 6.79 -11.79
C ARG A 154 -7.53 7.62 -12.77
N SER A 155 -8.37 6.98 -13.59
CA SER A 155 -9.30 7.66 -14.50
C SER A 155 -10.50 8.32 -13.80
N ASN A 156 -10.67 8.11 -12.49
CA ASN A 156 -11.79 8.60 -11.70
C ASN A 156 -13.16 8.05 -12.14
N THR A 157 -13.19 6.86 -12.76
CA THR A 157 -14.42 6.26 -13.32
C THR A 157 -14.91 5.08 -12.47
N ARG A 158 -14.04 4.14 -12.10
CA ARG A 158 -14.40 2.90 -11.40
C ARG A 158 -14.26 3.05 -9.89
N LYS A 159 -15.19 2.46 -9.12
CA LYS A 159 -15.10 2.35 -7.65
C LYS A 159 -14.37 1.06 -7.26
N LEU A 160 -13.36 1.19 -6.42
CA LEU A 160 -12.44 0.17 -5.93
C LEU A 160 -12.52 0.17 -4.40
N SER A 161 -13.31 -0.74 -3.85
CA SER A 161 -13.48 -0.86 -2.39
C SER A 161 -13.00 -2.25 -1.93
N PRO A 162 -11.82 -2.35 -1.30
CA PRO A 162 -11.30 -3.63 -0.82
C PRO A 162 -12.03 -4.14 0.43
N LYS A 163 -12.88 -3.30 1.04
CA LYS A 163 -13.74 -3.64 2.19
C LYS A 163 -15.17 -4.02 1.79
N THR A 164 -15.41 -4.32 0.52
CA THR A 164 -16.70 -4.83 0.05
C THR A 164 -17.03 -6.19 0.67
N ASN A 165 -18.31 -6.47 0.90
CA ASN A 165 -18.79 -7.80 1.29
C ASN A 165 -18.92 -8.75 0.09
N HIS A 166 -18.80 -8.23 -1.13
CA HIS A 166 -18.84 -9.03 -2.35
C HIS A 166 -17.43 -9.55 -2.68
N THR A 167 -17.22 -10.86 -2.61
CA THR A 167 -15.92 -11.50 -2.91
C THR A 167 -15.82 -12.06 -4.33
N GLY A 168 -16.87 -11.90 -5.16
CA GLY A 168 -16.95 -12.50 -6.49
C GLY A 168 -17.19 -14.02 -6.52
N LYS A 169 -17.01 -14.72 -5.39
CA LYS A 169 -17.22 -16.19 -5.27
C LYS A 169 -18.69 -16.61 -5.11
N LYS A 170 -19.58 -15.67 -4.75
CA LYS A 170 -21.04 -15.88 -4.79
C LYS A 170 -21.59 -15.06 -5.94
N ASN A 171 -22.32 -15.71 -6.85
CA ASN A 171 -23.05 -15.09 -7.95
C ASN A 171 -24.16 -14.17 -7.38
N CYS A 172 -23.79 -12.97 -6.95
CA CYS A 172 -24.71 -12.01 -6.36
C CYS A 172 -25.11 -10.95 -7.41
N GLY A 173 -25.96 -11.36 -8.36
CA GLY A 173 -26.72 -10.46 -9.25
C GLY A 173 -25.90 -9.60 -10.22
N ASN A 174 -26.48 -8.48 -10.65
CA ASN A 174 -25.91 -7.55 -11.65
C ASN A 174 -24.60 -6.86 -11.23
N VAL A 175 -24.10 -7.06 -10.01
CA VAL A 175 -22.86 -6.46 -9.51
C VAL A 175 -21.68 -7.34 -9.95
N LYS A 176 -21.10 -7.01 -11.10
CA LYS A 176 -19.85 -7.62 -11.58
C LYS A 176 -18.66 -7.00 -10.84
N GLY A 177 -17.97 -7.79 -10.03
CA GLY A 177 -16.73 -7.41 -9.33
C GLY A 177 -16.84 -7.42 -7.80
N GLY A 178 -15.80 -7.92 -7.16
CA GLY A 178 -15.66 -8.04 -5.70
C GLY A 178 -14.20 -7.85 -5.29
N PHE A 179 -13.86 -8.01 -4.01
CA PHE A 179 -12.47 -8.06 -3.57
C PHE A 179 -12.33 -9.10 -2.46
N ASP A 180 -11.72 -10.24 -2.76
CA ASP A 180 -11.45 -11.27 -1.76
C ASP A 180 -10.16 -10.93 -1.00
N ARG A 181 -10.34 -10.33 0.18
CA ARG A 181 -9.22 -9.96 1.06
C ARG A 181 -8.39 -11.17 1.49
N THR A 182 -9.00 -12.33 1.66
CA THR A 182 -8.30 -13.55 2.08
C THR A 182 -7.38 -14.03 0.98
N ASP A 183 -7.87 -14.07 -0.26
CA ASP A 183 -7.05 -14.42 -1.42
C ASP A 183 -5.94 -13.40 -1.65
N PHE A 184 -6.23 -12.09 -1.54
CA PHE A 184 -5.23 -11.03 -1.64
C PHE A 184 -4.12 -11.19 -0.59
N PHE A 185 -4.47 -11.42 0.69
CA PHE A 185 -3.48 -11.63 1.74
C PHE A 185 -2.70 -12.93 1.56
N ARG A 186 -3.35 -14.02 1.13
CA ARG A 186 -2.66 -15.28 0.85
C ARG A 186 -1.65 -15.11 -0.27
N PHE A 187 -2.05 -14.45 -1.36
CA PHE A 187 -1.15 -14.19 -2.48
C PHE A 187 0.09 -13.43 -2.03
N LEU A 188 -0.08 -12.31 -1.31
CA LEU A 188 1.07 -11.49 -0.90
C LEU A 188 1.97 -12.19 0.13
N ARG A 189 1.44 -13.07 0.98
CA ARG A 189 2.28 -13.91 1.85
C ARG A 189 3.09 -14.95 1.08
N HIS A 190 2.61 -15.36 -0.10
CA HIS A 190 3.24 -16.38 -0.94
C HIS A 190 3.84 -15.75 -2.21
N SER A 191 3.98 -14.41 -2.27
CA SER A 191 4.49 -13.72 -3.45
C SER A 191 5.88 -14.24 -3.78
N GLN A 192 6.09 -14.43 -5.09
CA GLN A 192 7.29 -15.04 -5.66
C GLN A 192 8.59 -14.32 -5.30
N ILE A 193 8.55 -13.05 -4.86
CA ILE A 193 9.74 -12.34 -4.37
C ILE A 193 10.39 -13.07 -3.18
N PHE A 194 9.62 -13.80 -2.37
CA PHE A 194 10.17 -14.58 -1.24
C PHE A 194 10.41 -16.06 -1.54
N GLU A 195 9.73 -16.61 -2.55
CA GLU A 195 9.90 -18.00 -3.01
C GLU A 195 11.06 -18.16 -4.00
N GLN A 196 11.39 -17.14 -4.81
CA GLN A 196 12.46 -17.23 -5.81
C GLN A 196 13.90 -17.24 -5.25
N LEU A 197 14.08 -17.20 -3.92
CA LEU A 197 15.38 -17.46 -3.29
C LEU A 197 15.63 -18.94 -2.98
N PHE A 198 14.73 -19.87 -3.34
CA PHE A 198 14.96 -21.32 -3.16
C PHE A 198 15.66 -21.99 -4.35
N VAL A 199 15.72 -21.35 -5.52
CA VAL A 199 16.31 -21.94 -6.74
C VAL A 199 17.76 -21.50 -6.98
N LEU A 200 18.19 -20.33 -6.48
CA LEU A 200 19.56 -19.85 -6.71
C LEU A 200 20.61 -20.26 -5.67
N ILE A 201 20.22 -20.93 -4.58
CA ILE A 201 21.14 -21.41 -3.53
C ILE A 201 21.50 -22.91 -3.74
N ASN A 202 20.85 -23.61 -4.67
CA ASN A 202 21.16 -25.02 -5.01
C ASN A 202 21.85 -25.21 -6.36
N THR A 203 22.27 -24.14 -7.01
CA THR A 203 23.12 -24.20 -8.21
C THR A 203 24.16 -23.09 -8.16
N LYS A 204 25.17 -23.28 -7.30
CA LYS A 204 26.60 -22.98 -7.55
C LYS A 204 27.43 -23.38 -6.34
#